data_AF-A0A8S9XFY4-F1
#
_entry.id   AF-A0A8S9XFY4-F1
#
_cell.length_a   1.000
_cell.length_b   1.000
_cell.length_c   1.000
_cell.angle_alpha   90.00
_cell.angle_beta   90.00
_cell.angle_gamma   90.00
#
_symmetry.space_group_name_H-M   'P 1'
#
loop_
_entity.id
_entity.type
_entity.pdbx_description
1 polymer ?
#
loop_
_entity_poly.entity_id
_entity_poly.type
_entity_poly.pdbx_seq_one_letter_code
_entity_poly.pdbx_strand_id
1 'polypeptide(L)'
;VSPADGTMCHSGMIDNFEIEQVKNVRYSIKKFFGELNPKSEDVNQNNIDPPPPYNLSEIPQDESWDEYKKKILHNPDNELYQCVIYLSPGDYHRFHSPVDWKINFRRHFSGELFSVNPVLTRWIPGLFAMNERVLYTGSWSHGFFSFTAVGATNVGSIVIYNDKVNLLSVEP
;
A
#
# COMPACT_ATOMS: atom_id res chain seq x y z
N VAL A 1 -16.83 -2.83 3.97
CA VAL A 1 -16.91 -4.30 4.19
C VAL A 1 -15.49 -4.86 4.37
N SER A 2 -15.30 -6.09 4.87
CA SER A 2 -13.95 -6.69 4.87
C SER A 2 -13.47 -6.91 3.43
N PRO A 3 -12.21 -6.57 3.08
CA PRO A 3 -11.71 -6.77 1.72
C PRO A 3 -11.31 -8.23 1.43
N ALA A 4 -11.07 -9.05 2.45
CA ALA A 4 -10.65 -10.44 2.29
C ALA A 4 -11.08 -11.29 3.49
N ASP A 5 -11.07 -12.60 3.30
CA ASP A 5 -11.06 -13.56 4.40
C ASP A 5 -9.67 -13.58 5.01
N GLY A 6 -9.57 -13.71 6.33
CA GLY A 6 -8.28 -13.76 7.02
C GLY A 6 -8.34 -13.20 8.42
N THR A 7 -7.16 -12.99 9.01
CA THR A 7 -7.02 -12.47 10.37
C THR A 7 -6.46 -11.06 10.33
N MET A 8 -7.12 -10.11 10.99
CA MET A 8 -6.57 -8.78 11.22
C MET A 8 -5.38 -8.90 12.19
N CYS A 9 -4.17 -8.71 11.67
CA CYS A 9 -2.93 -8.77 12.44
C CYS A 9 -2.68 -7.49 13.24
N HIS A 10 -2.97 -6.35 12.62
CA HIS A 10 -2.76 -5.04 13.21
C HIS A 10 -3.71 -4.02 12.59
N SER A 11 -4.19 -3.08 13.40
CA SER A 11 -4.89 -1.89 12.95
C SER A 11 -4.55 -0.74 13.87
N GLY A 12 -4.16 0.40 13.31
CA GLY A 12 -3.63 1.51 14.10
C GLY A 12 -3.51 2.79 13.31
N MET A 13 -3.35 3.90 14.05
CA MET A 13 -3.10 5.22 13.49
C MET A 13 -1.67 5.26 12.92
N ILE A 14 -1.50 5.97 11.82
CA ILE A 14 -0.19 6.31 11.27
C ILE A 14 0.21 7.65 11.87
N ASP A 15 1.41 7.72 12.45
CA ASP A 15 1.98 8.97 12.97
C ASP A 15 3.47 9.07 12.66
N ASN A 16 4.01 10.28 12.59
CA ASN A 16 5.46 10.52 12.43
C ASN A 16 6.10 9.76 11.26
N PHE A 17 5.39 9.59 10.16
CA PHE A 17 5.80 8.78 9.00
C PHE A 17 6.04 7.29 9.29
N GLU A 18 5.56 6.80 10.42
CA GLU A 18 5.73 5.42 10.86
C GLU A 18 4.40 4.72 11.02
N ILE A 19 4.39 3.47 10.57
CA ILE A 19 3.26 2.56 10.69
C ILE A 19 3.67 1.43 11.62
N GLU A 20 2.80 1.08 12.56
CA GLU A 20 3.03 -0.09 13.40
C GLU A 20 2.76 -1.37 12.60
N GLN A 21 3.77 -2.25 12.53
CA GLN A 21 3.70 -3.55 11.87
C GLN A 21 3.02 -4.57 12.79
N VAL A 22 3.54 -4.63 14.01
CA VAL A 22 3.10 -5.43 15.17
C VAL A 22 3.63 -4.72 16.41
N LYS A 23 3.14 -5.09 17.61
CA LYS A 23 3.48 -4.42 18.88
C LYS A 23 4.97 -4.05 18.99
N ASN A 24 5.26 -2.75 19.03
CA ASN A 24 6.61 -2.15 19.15
C ASN A 24 7.56 -2.34 17.95
N VAL A 25 7.06 -2.82 16.81
CA VAL A 25 7.83 -2.91 15.55
C VAL A 25 7.16 -2.00 14.54
N ARG A 26 7.85 -0.93 14.16
CA ARG A 26 7.34 0.08 13.22
C ARG A 26 8.14 0.08 11.92
N TYR A 27 7.56 0.62 10.87
CA TYR A 27 8.21 0.82 9.58
C TYR A 27 7.76 2.11 8.92
N SER A 28 8.63 2.68 8.09
CA SER A 28 8.35 3.95 7.43
C SER A 28 7.28 3.82 6.35
N ILE A 29 6.27 4.70 6.40
CA ILE A 29 5.29 4.88 5.32
C ILE A 29 5.98 5.28 4.01
N LYS A 30 7.01 6.13 4.08
CA LYS A 30 7.79 6.55 2.90
C LYS A 30 8.45 5.35 2.24
N LYS A 31 9.04 4.44 3.03
CA LYS A 31 9.63 3.20 2.50
C LYS A 31 8.58 2.26 1.90
N PHE A 32 7.39 2.17 2.51
CA PHE A 32 6.31 1.32 2.02
C PHE A 32 5.65 1.85 0.74
N PHE A 33 5.48 3.16 0.63
CA PHE A 33 4.98 3.84 -0.56
C PHE A 33 6.08 4.10 -1.61
N GLY A 34 7.34 3.86 -1.25
CA GLY A 34 8.53 4.09 -2.08
C GLY A 34 8.99 5.55 -2.07
N GLU A 35 10.31 5.75 -2.18
CA GLU A 35 10.86 7.01 -2.67
C GLU A 35 10.46 7.16 -4.14
N LEU A 36 9.88 8.29 -4.51
CA LEU A 36 9.49 8.48 -5.90
C LEU A 36 10.70 8.81 -6.75
N ASN A 37 11.06 7.86 -7.60
CA ASN A 37 11.94 8.10 -8.72
C ASN A 37 11.08 8.61 -9.90
N PRO A 38 11.38 9.77 -10.51
CA PRO A 38 10.61 10.36 -11.61
C PRO A 38 10.51 9.50 -12.89
N LYS A 39 11.09 8.30 -12.89
CA LYS A 39 11.10 7.34 -14.01
C LYS A 39 10.14 6.17 -13.82
N SER A 40 9.35 6.11 -12.75
CA SER A 40 8.30 5.10 -12.64
C SER A 40 7.13 5.48 -13.57
N GLU A 41 7.06 4.85 -14.73
CA GLU A 41 6.06 5.14 -15.76
C GLU A 41 4.62 5.02 -15.22
N ASP A 42 3.85 6.09 -15.36
CA ASP A 42 2.39 6.09 -15.23
C ASP A 42 1.79 5.31 -16.41
N VAL A 43 1.23 4.13 -16.15
CA VAL A 43 0.70 3.24 -17.20
C VAL A 43 -0.74 3.61 -17.62
N ASN A 44 -1.38 4.59 -16.97
CA ASN A 44 -2.75 5.01 -17.28
C ASN A 44 -2.82 6.45 -17.80
N GLN A 45 -2.46 6.66 -19.08
CA GLN A 45 -2.74 7.88 -19.84
C GLN A 45 -4.23 8.01 -20.20
N ASN A 46 -5.13 8.12 -19.22
CA ASN A 46 -6.52 8.48 -19.49
C ASN A 46 -6.77 9.92 -19.00
N ASN A 47 -7.12 10.80 -19.94
CA ASN A 47 -7.52 12.20 -19.75
C ASN A 47 -8.74 12.32 -18.82
N ILE A 48 -8.50 12.19 -17.53
CA ILE A 48 -9.43 12.49 -16.45
C ILE A 48 -8.65 13.47 -15.58
N ASP A 49 -9.25 14.63 -15.28
CA ASP A 49 -8.59 15.72 -14.56
C ASP A 49 -7.69 15.18 -13.43
N PRO A 50 -6.41 15.59 -13.41
CA PRO A 50 -5.46 15.06 -12.44
C PRO A 50 -6.00 15.36 -11.04
N PRO A 51 -5.94 14.41 -10.09
CA PRO A 51 -6.02 14.81 -8.69
C PRO A 51 -4.95 15.89 -8.43
N PRO A 52 -5.10 16.73 -7.39
CA PRO A 52 -4.00 17.62 -6.98
C PRO A 52 -2.71 16.79 -6.97
N PRO A 53 -1.63 17.27 -7.60
CA PRO A 53 -0.51 16.43 -7.95
C PRO A 53 0.08 15.88 -6.66
N TYR A 54 -0.29 14.66 -6.29
CA TYR A 54 0.47 13.90 -5.31
C TYR A 54 1.69 13.33 -6.02
N ASN A 55 2.47 14.26 -6.55
CA ASN A 55 3.83 13.98 -6.94
C ASN A 55 4.61 13.83 -5.65
N LEU A 56 4.54 12.68 -4.98
CA LEU A 56 5.26 12.50 -3.72
C LEU A 56 6.81 12.48 -3.94
N SER A 57 7.28 12.67 -5.18
CA SER A 57 8.69 12.99 -5.52
C SER A 57 9.08 14.41 -5.18
N GLU A 58 8.10 15.30 -5.00
CA GLU A 58 8.30 16.67 -4.56
C GLU A 58 8.26 16.81 -3.04
N ILE A 59 8.20 15.70 -2.28
CA ILE A 59 8.27 15.76 -0.81
C ILE A 59 9.67 16.22 -0.40
N PRO A 60 9.79 17.41 0.21
CA PRO A 60 11.07 17.87 0.74
C PRO A 60 11.61 16.89 1.78
N GLN A 61 12.93 16.69 1.80
CA GLN A 61 13.57 15.75 2.73
C GLN A 61 13.45 16.21 4.20
N ASP A 62 13.12 17.48 4.42
CA ASP A 62 12.83 18.17 5.66
C ASP A 62 11.32 18.36 5.96
N GLU A 63 10.44 17.76 5.15
CA GLU A 63 8.98 17.87 5.35
C GLU A 63 8.54 17.28 6.69
N SER A 64 7.76 18.06 7.44
CA SER A 64 7.16 17.62 8.70
C SER A 64 5.99 16.64 8.47
N TRP A 65 5.69 15.81 9.47
CA TRP A 65 4.55 14.88 9.40
C TRP A 65 3.23 15.61 9.13
N ASP A 66 3.02 16.79 9.73
CA ASP A 66 1.79 17.56 9.54
C ASP A 66 1.65 18.14 8.13
N GLU A 67 2.76 18.55 7.51
CA GLU A 67 2.76 18.99 6.11
C GLU A 67 2.46 17.83 5.17
N TYR A 68 3.08 16.67 5.39
CA TYR A 68 2.79 15.46 4.64
C TYR A 68 1.33 15.04 4.78
N LYS A 69 0.80 15.00 6.01
CA LYS A 69 -0.61 14.71 6.29
C LYS A 69 -1.54 15.67 5.57
N LYS A 70 -1.30 16.98 5.65
CA LYS A 70 -2.12 18.00 4.97
C LYS A 70 -2.13 17.82 3.46
N LYS A 71 -1.04 17.33 2.88
CA LYS A 71 -1.03 16.98 1.46
C LYS A 71 -2.04 15.86 1.24
N ILE A 72 -1.86 14.69 1.85
CA ILE A 72 -2.68 13.52 1.51
C ILE A 72 -4.12 13.53 2.04
N LEU A 73 -4.43 14.31 3.07
CA LEU A 73 -5.77 14.37 3.65
C LEU A 73 -6.67 15.36 2.90
N HIS A 74 -7.85 14.91 2.49
CA HIS A 74 -8.89 15.80 1.93
C HIS A 74 -9.56 16.65 3.01
N ASN A 75 -9.77 16.09 4.21
CA ASN A 75 -10.25 16.80 5.38
C ASN A 75 -9.10 16.87 6.40
N PRO A 76 -8.62 18.07 6.78
CA PRO A 76 -7.50 18.21 7.72
C PRO A 76 -7.79 17.66 9.12
N ASP A 77 -9.06 17.47 9.49
CA ASP A 77 -9.45 16.89 10.78
C ASP A 77 -9.41 15.35 10.78
N ASN A 78 -9.18 14.73 9.62
CA ASN A 78 -9.03 13.28 9.54
C ASN A 78 -7.65 12.85 10.04
N GLU A 79 -7.57 11.60 10.50
CA GLU A 79 -6.30 10.93 10.76
C GLU A 79 -6.15 9.72 9.83
N LEU A 80 -4.91 9.32 9.60
CA LEU A 80 -4.60 8.17 8.77
C LEU A 80 -4.53 6.91 9.62
N TYR A 81 -5.13 5.84 9.10
CA TYR A 81 -5.10 4.53 9.72
C TYR A 81 -4.62 3.48 8.73
N GLN A 82 -3.94 2.47 9.24
CA GLN A 82 -3.66 1.23 8.51
C GLN A 82 -4.40 0.07 9.18
N CYS A 83 -4.87 -0.86 8.35
CA CYS A 83 -5.26 -2.20 8.77
C CYS A 83 -4.48 -3.23 7.94
N VAL A 84 -3.93 -4.25 8.61
CA VAL A 84 -3.19 -5.36 8.00
C VAL A 84 -3.98 -6.64 8.21
N ILE A 85 -4.36 -7.29 7.11
CA ILE A 85 -5.07 -8.57 7.11
C ILE A 85 -4.13 -9.64 6.55
N TYR A 86 -3.88 -10.68 7.34
CA TYR A 86 -3.10 -11.84 6.96
C TYR A 86 -4.00 -12.95 6.46
N LEU A 87 -3.66 -13.48 5.28
CA LEU A 87 -4.31 -14.60 4.65
C LEU A 87 -3.44 -15.85 4.88
N SER A 88 -3.95 -16.78 5.67
CA SER A 88 -3.34 -18.08 5.90
C SER A 88 -3.47 -18.95 4.65
N PRO A 89 -2.61 -19.98 4.46
CA PRO A 89 -2.69 -20.86 3.30
C PRO A 89 -4.06 -21.52 3.04
N GLY A 90 -4.87 -21.71 4.09
CA GLY A 90 -6.23 -22.27 3.99
C GLY A 90 -7.33 -21.24 3.69
N ASP A 91 -7.02 -19.94 3.73
CA ASP A 91 -8.01 -18.87 3.51
C ASP A 91 -8.31 -18.69 2.01
N TYR A 92 -9.40 -17.99 1.71
CA TYR A 92 -9.71 -17.60 0.34
C TYR A 92 -8.78 -16.47 -0.12
N HIS A 93 -7.92 -16.75 -1.10
CA HIS A 93 -6.87 -15.84 -1.57
C HIS A 93 -7.32 -14.81 -2.61
N ARG A 94 -8.62 -14.52 -2.68
CA ARG A 94 -9.11 -13.36 -3.44
C ARG A 94 -9.43 -12.24 -2.48
N PHE A 95 -9.09 -11.04 -2.90
CA PHE A 95 -9.41 -9.82 -2.19
C PHE A 95 -10.25 -8.91 -3.09
N HIS A 96 -11.08 -8.11 -2.45
CA HIS A 96 -12.01 -7.18 -3.06
C HIS A 96 -11.79 -5.80 -2.45
N SER A 97 -12.18 -4.76 -3.18
CA SER A 97 -12.16 -3.43 -2.60
C SER A 97 -13.19 -3.35 -1.45
N PRO A 98 -12.82 -2.80 -0.28
CA PRO A 98 -13.73 -2.72 0.85
C PRO A 98 -14.76 -1.58 0.73
N VAL A 99 -14.56 -0.67 -0.24
CA VAL A 99 -15.30 0.58 -0.45
C VAL A 99 -15.32 0.94 -1.94
N ASP A 100 -16.27 1.76 -2.37
CA ASP A 100 -16.20 2.39 -3.68
C ASP A 100 -15.20 3.55 -3.66
N TRP A 101 -14.26 3.55 -4.61
CA TRP A 101 -13.21 4.55 -4.69
C TRP A 101 -12.67 4.69 -6.11
N LYS A 102 -12.09 5.85 -6.39
CA LYS A 102 -11.36 6.11 -7.63
C LYS A 102 -9.89 5.82 -7.38
N ILE A 103 -9.34 4.85 -8.11
CA ILE A 103 -7.90 4.57 -8.15
C ILE A 103 -7.25 5.62 -9.04
N ASN A 104 -6.25 6.31 -8.52
CA ASN A 104 -5.53 7.37 -9.22
C ASN A 104 -4.13 6.93 -9.63
N PHE A 105 -3.50 6.08 -8.82
CA PHE A 105 -2.12 5.66 -9.03
C PHE A 105 -1.94 4.19 -8.65
N ARG A 106 -1.08 3.50 -9.40
CA ARG A 106 -0.73 2.09 -9.22
C ARG A 106 0.78 1.94 -9.30
N ARG A 107 1.38 1.27 -8.32
CA ARG A 107 2.82 1.00 -8.28
C ARG A 107 3.08 -0.45 -7.90
N HIS A 108 3.96 -1.09 -8.66
CA HIS A 108 4.54 -2.38 -8.30
C HIS A 108 5.95 -2.18 -7.79
N PHE A 109 6.26 -2.88 -6.72
CA PHE A 109 7.58 -2.95 -6.14
C PHE A 109 8.06 -4.37 -6.29
N SER A 110 9.10 -4.56 -7.10
CA SER A 110 9.89 -5.79 -7.07
C SER A 110 10.60 -5.85 -5.72
N GLY A 111 10.48 -6.99 -5.05
CA GLY A 111 11.01 -7.20 -3.71
C GLY A 111 11.16 -8.67 -3.42
N GLU A 112 11.42 -8.98 -2.16
CA GLU A 112 11.62 -10.35 -1.69
C GLU A 112 10.28 -11.08 -1.51
N LEU A 113 10.32 -12.38 -1.25
CA LEU A 113 9.15 -13.18 -0.90
C LEU A 113 9.33 -13.81 0.49
N PHE A 114 9.67 -12.98 1.49
CA PHE A 114 9.74 -13.45 2.87
C PHE A 114 8.38 -13.88 3.38
N SER A 115 8.36 -14.86 4.29
CA SER A 115 7.13 -15.33 4.89
C SER A 115 6.53 -14.25 5.80
N VAL A 116 5.26 -13.94 5.56
CA VAL A 116 4.47 -12.96 6.33
C VAL A 116 3.78 -13.59 7.55
N ASN A 117 4.21 -14.79 7.96
CA ASN A 117 3.68 -15.44 9.16
C ASN A 117 3.81 -14.49 10.38
N PRO A 118 2.77 -14.37 11.23
CA PRO A 118 2.75 -13.46 12.38
C PRO A 118 3.94 -13.56 13.35
N VAL A 119 4.64 -14.71 13.40
CA VAL A 119 5.88 -14.85 14.17
C VAL A 119 7.00 -14.06 13.51
N LEU A 120 7.25 -14.26 12.21
CA LEU A 120 8.35 -13.62 11.48
C LEU A 120 8.16 -12.10 11.34
N THR A 121 6.91 -11.64 11.20
CA THR A 121 6.60 -10.20 11.17
C THR A 121 6.94 -9.48 12.49
N ARG A 122 7.18 -10.20 13.60
CA ARG A 122 7.72 -9.60 14.84
C ARG A 122 9.23 -9.44 14.84
N TRP A 123 9.94 -10.21 14.02
CA TRP A 123 11.41 -10.24 14.02
C TRP A 123 12.03 -9.36 12.95
N ILE A 124 11.29 -9.05 11.87
CA ILE A 124 11.82 -8.32 10.71
C ILE A 124 11.09 -6.98 10.58
N PRO A 125 11.65 -5.87 11.09
CA PRO A 125 11.08 -4.54 10.90
C PRO A 125 11.01 -4.16 9.41
N GLY A 126 9.84 -3.72 8.96
CA GLY A 126 9.62 -3.31 7.58
C GLY A 126 9.54 -4.47 6.58
N LEU A 127 9.22 -5.69 7.04
CA LEU A 127 9.04 -6.88 6.21
C LEU A 127 8.11 -6.59 5.02
N PHE A 128 6.99 -5.91 5.27
CA PHE A 128 6.03 -5.60 4.20
C PHE A 128 6.58 -4.66 3.13
N ALA A 129 7.54 -3.80 3.48
CA ALA A 129 8.19 -2.90 2.52
C ALA A 129 9.36 -3.58 1.78
N MET A 130 9.89 -4.69 2.32
CA MET A 130 10.91 -5.52 1.66
C MET A 130 10.30 -6.47 0.63
N ASN A 131 9.09 -6.96 0.89
CA ASN A 131 8.45 -7.91 0.01
C ASN A 131 7.94 -7.27 -1.29
N GLU A 132 7.85 -8.11 -2.32
CA GLU A 132 7.11 -7.81 -3.54
C GLU A 132 5.68 -7.37 -3.19
N ARG A 133 5.23 -6.26 -3.78
CA ARG A 133 3.88 -5.73 -3.50
C ARG A 133 3.36 -4.87 -4.63
N VAL A 134 2.04 -4.79 -4.73
CA VAL A 134 1.33 -3.87 -5.63
C VAL A 134 0.45 -2.95 -4.80
N LEU A 135 0.71 -1.64 -4.90
CA LEU A 135 0.07 -0.57 -4.16
C LEU A 135 -0.81 0.25 -5.10
N TYR A 136 -2.02 0.54 -4.63
CA TYR A 136 -2.97 1.43 -5.29
C TYR A 136 -3.29 2.57 -4.36
N THR A 137 -3.30 3.80 -4.87
CA THR A 137 -3.73 4.99 -4.13
C THR A 137 -4.76 5.76 -4.92
N GLY A 138 -5.60 6.49 -4.19
CA GLY A 138 -6.69 7.22 -4.79
C GLY A 138 -7.59 7.84 -3.72
N SER A 139 -8.85 8.06 -4.08
CA SER A 139 -9.81 8.71 -3.21
C SER A 139 -11.14 7.97 -3.14
N TRP A 140 -11.72 7.96 -1.95
CA TRP A 140 -13.06 7.46 -1.65
C TRP A 140 -13.91 8.57 -1.04
N SER A 141 -15.15 8.28 -0.65
CA SER A 141 -16.09 9.28 -0.12
C SER A 141 -15.58 10.06 1.10
N HIS A 142 -14.62 9.54 1.86
CA HIS A 142 -14.05 10.20 3.05
C HIS A 142 -12.60 10.68 2.85
N GLY A 143 -12.11 10.74 1.61
CA GLY A 143 -10.80 11.32 1.29
C GLY A 143 -9.81 10.30 0.74
N PHE A 144 -8.58 10.29 1.26
CA PHE A 144 -7.53 9.39 0.79
C PHE A 144 -7.81 7.92 1.12
N PHE A 145 -7.51 7.05 0.17
CA PHE A 145 -7.52 5.61 0.36
C PHE A 145 -6.33 4.96 -0.34
N SER A 146 -5.73 3.98 0.33
CA SER A 146 -4.65 3.16 -0.20
C SER A 146 -4.96 1.69 0.03
N PHE A 147 -4.67 0.85 -0.96
CA PHE A 147 -4.87 -0.58 -0.87
C PHE A 147 -3.69 -1.31 -1.50
N THR A 148 -3.03 -2.17 -0.72
CA THR A 148 -1.78 -2.81 -1.12
C THR A 148 -1.87 -4.32 -0.92
N ALA A 149 -1.60 -5.08 -1.98
CA ALA A 149 -1.37 -6.51 -1.91
C ALA A 149 0.13 -6.77 -1.73
N VAL A 150 0.51 -7.55 -0.72
CA VAL A 150 1.90 -7.89 -0.41
C VAL A 150 2.10 -9.39 -0.64
N GLY A 151 3.05 -9.74 -1.50
CA GLY A 151 3.44 -11.11 -1.79
C GLY A 151 4.19 -11.73 -0.61
N ALA A 152 4.24 -13.06 -0.60
CA ALA A 152 4.95 -13.83 0.41
C ALA A 152 5.52 -15.12 -0.19
N THR A 153 6.26 -15.88 0.63
CA THR A 153 6.82 -17.18 0.22
C THR A 153 5.72 -18.08 -0.40
N ASN A 154 5.98 -18.58 -1.61
CA ASN A 154 5.05 -19.40 -2.42
C ASN A 154 3.76 -18.68 -2.88
N VAL A 155 3.58 -17.39 -2.58
CA VAL A 155 2.44 -16.56 -2.95
C VAL A 155 2.96 -15.22 -3.47
N GLY A 156 3.69 -15.24 -4.60
CA GLY A 156 4.27 -14.04 -5.22
C GLY A 156 3.40 -13.43 -6.33
N SER A 157 2.53 -14.24 -6.96
CA SER A 157 1.68 -13.75 -8.05
C SER A 157 0.52 -12.92 -7.51
N ILE A 158 0.45 -11.64 -7.93
CA ILE A 158 -0.64 -10.72 -7.60
C ILE A 158 -1.35 -10.36 -8.91
N VAL A 159 -2.60 -10.78 -9.04
CA VAL A 159 -3.41 -10.53 -10.24
C VAL A 159 -4.65 -9.73 -9.83
N ILE A 160 -4.83 -8.55 -10.44
CA ILE A 160 -5.96 -7.68 -10.14
C ILE A 160 -6.87 -7.57 -11.37
N TYR A 161 -8.16 -7.82 -11.13
CA TYR A 161 -9.17 -7.76 -12.17
C TYR A 161 -9.23 -6.34 -12.74
N ASN A 162 -9.21 -6.24 -14.06
CA ASN A 162 -9.22 -4.97 -14.78
C ASN A 162 -7.96 -4.08 -14.58
N ASP A 163 -6.88 -4.63 -14.02
CA ASP A 163 -5.55 -4.01 -14.11
C ASP A 163 -4.94 -4.36 -15.49
N LYS A 164 -4.90 -3.37 -16.39
CA LYS A 164 -4.43 -3.55 -17.78
C LYS A 164 -2.91 -3.76 -17.89
N VAL A 165 -2.18 -3.71 -16.77
CA VAL A 165 -0.71 -3.89 -16.72
C VAL A 165 -0.28 -5.38 -16.73
N ASN A 166 -1.22 -6.33 -16.87
CA ASN A 166 -0.97 -7.79 -16.92
C ASN A 166 -0.19 -8.31 -18.17
N LEU A 167 0.73 -7.56 -18.77
CA LEU A 167 1.50 -8.01 -19.95
C LEU A 167 2.98 -8.32 -19.68
N LEU A 168 3.43 -8.36 -18.42
CA LEU A 168 4.77 -8.84 -18.08
C LEU A 168 4.69 -9.92 -16.99
N SER A 169 3.92 -10.97 -17.26
CA SER A 169 4.25 -12.27 -16.68
C SER A 169 5.64 -12.64 -17.17
N VAL A 170 6.61 -12.68 -16.25
CA VAL A 170 7.86 -13.42 -16.47
C VAL A 170 7.44 -14.87 -16.69
N GLU A 171 7.54 -15.34 -17.94
CA GLU A 171 7.43 -16.77 -18.24
C GLU A 171 8.57 -17.55 -17.55
N PRO A 172 8.35 -18.82 -17.19
CA PRO A 172 9.24 -19.63 -16.36
C PRO A 172 10.63 -19.88 -16.98
#